data_AF-X0VPB4-F1
#
_entry.id   AF-X0VPB4-F1
#
_cell.length_a   1.000
_cell.length_b   1.000
_cell.length_c   1.000
_cell.angle_alpha   90.00
_cell.angle_beta   90.00
_cell.angle_gamma   90.00
#
_symmetry.space_group_name_H-M   'P 1'
#
loop_
_entity.id
_entity.type
_entity.pdbx_description
1 polymer ?
#
loop_
_entity_poly.entity_id
_entity_poly.type
_entity_poly.pdbx_seq_one_letter_code
_entity_poly.pdbx_strand_id
1 'polypeptide(L)'
;FSVISHQYLADGPTPHRCHRIVEEHTDLSVGDSLARDVTRTNLFDRLWRVLAGPRLTLVLLVWIAIIVTLSLVVPQSPAHIDDPIVRSQWLAGIPRGVWPVIERLQPLGVFGLLRSVWLRLPLALLVAHALVVLANWGPVLWRRGVNPPDVSTLQQWESAGPGRSLQLATDWSEPAGHVKAQVIARLKRSGYRFLARDDRQAFVAWRWRWSWLALATVYLGLGLAALGLIMDGWLGGVEEINLEPGGATPLPGAV
;
A
#
# COMPACT_ATOMS: atom_id res chain seq x y z
N PHE A 1 -11.70 -4.22 -15.02
CA PHE A 1 -12.76 -5.08 -15.56
C PHE A 1 -14.09 -4.41 -15.23
N SER A 2 -14.82 -4.02 -16.28
CA SER A 2 -16.05 -3.23 -16.20
C SER A 2 -17.21 -4.15 -15.84
N VAL A 3 -17.94 -3.83 -14.76
CA VAL A 3 -19.17 -4.51 -14.37
C VAL A 3 -20.33 -3.66 -14.89
N ILE A 4 -20.97 -4.14 -15.95
CA ILE A 4 -22.19 -3.53 -16.50
C ILE A 4 -23.34 -4.00 -15.62
N SER A 5 -23.87 -3.09 -14.78
CA SER A 5 -25.05 -3.34 -13.96
C SER A 5 -26.28 -2.88 -14.72
N HIS A 6 -27.08 -3.83 -15.22
CA HIS A 6 -28.41 -3.54 -15.75
C HIS A 6 -29.39 -3.37 -14.58
N GLN A 7 -29.71 -2.12 -14.23
CA GLN A 7 -30.86 -1.81 -13.38
C GLN A 7 -32.14 -1.89 -14.22
N TYR A 8 -32.99 -2.86 -13.90
CA TYR A 8 -34.39 -2.87 -14.35
C TYR A 8 -35.15 -1.81 -13.54
N LEU A 9 -35.52 -0.70 -14.21
CA LEU A 9 -36.46 0.30 -13.72
C LEU A 9 -37.88 -0.26 -13.87
N ALA A 10 -38.55 -0.48 -12.73
CA ALA A 10 -39.98 -0.73 -12.69
C ALA A 10 -40.71 0.63 -12.71
N ASP A 11 -41.50 0.86 -13.75
CA ASP A 11 -42.39 2.01 -13.91
C ASP A 11 -43.50 1.97 -12.85
N GLY A 12 -43.65 3.08 -12.11
CA GLY A 12 -44.74 3.31 -11.16
C GLY A 12 -45.25 4.75 -11.25
N PRO A 13 -46.57 4.99 -11.07
CA PRO A 13 -47.21 6.26 -11.38
C PRO A 13 -46.99 7.32 -10.29
N THR A 14 -46.74 8.55 -10.74
CA THR A 14 -46.50 9.76 -9.96
C THR A 14 -47.76 10.31 -9.27
N PRO A 15 -47.63 10.90 -8.06
CA PRO A 15 -48.54 11.96 -7.63
C PRO A 15 -47.84 13.27 -7.22
N HIS A 16 -48.43 14.36 -7.74
CA HIS A 16 -48.56 15.72 -7.22
C HIS A 16 -47.32 16.51 -6.76
N ARG A 17 -46.89 17.36 -7.69
CA ARG A 17 -45.94 18.47 -7.56
C ARG A 17 -46.54 19.61 -6.72
N CYS A 18 -46.05 19.78 -5.49
CA CYS A 18 -46.33 20.94 -4.64
C CYS A 18 -45.28 22.03 -4.91
N HIS A 19 -45.70 23.16 -5.48
CA HIS A 19 -44.84 24.32 -5.73
C HIS A 19 -44.62 25.07 -4.41
N ARG A 20 -43.43 24.89 -3.81
CA ARG A 20 -42.95 25.72 -2.70
C ARG A 20 -42.07 26.81 -3.30
N ILE A 21 -42.55 28.04 -3.28
CA ILE A 21 -41.74 29.24 -3.58
C ILE A 21 -40.82 29.41 -2.38
N VAL A 22 -39.54 29.11 -2.57
CA VAL A 22 -38.47 29.39 -1.61
C VAL A 22 -37.83 30.70 -2.06
N GLU A 23 -37.97 31.74 -1.26
CA GLU A 23 -37.29 33.01 -1.45
C GLU A 23 -35.78 32.78 -1.31
N GLU A 24 -35.08 32.94 -2.41
CA GLU A 24 -33.64 32.75 -2.56
C GLU A 24 -32.92 34.04 -2.12
N HIS A 25 -32.71 34.19 -0.82
CA HIS A 25 -31.69 35.11 -0.30
C HIS A 25 -30.37 34.35 -0.21
N THR A 26 -29.68 34.26 -1.35
CA THR A 26 -28.39 33.59 -1.50
C THR A 26 -27.30 34.46 -0.91
N ASP A 27 -26.93 34.15 0.33
CA ASP A 27 -25.67 34.57 0.94
C ASP A 27 -24.50 34.06 0.09
N LEU A 28 -23.90 34.96 -0.69
CA LEU A 28 -22.72 34.73 -1.55
C LEU A 28 -21.48 34.21 -0.79
N SER A 29 -21.51 34.18 0.54
CA SER A 29 -20.42 33.69 1.40
C SER A 29 -20.45 32.16 1.64
N VAL A 30 -21.63 31.52 1.60
CA VAL A 30 -21.78 30.08 1.93
C VAL A 30 -21.36 29.16 0.77
N GLY A 31 -21.50 29.62 -0.49
CA GLY A 31 -21.08 28.84 -1.66
C GLY A 31 -19.56 28.63 -1.74
N ASP A 32 -18.79 29.58 -1.22
CA ASP A 32 -17.33 29.62 -1.36
C ASP A 32 -16.59 28.71 -0.34
N SER A 33 -17.22 28.45 0.81
CA SER A 33 -16.76 27.47 1.81
C SER A 33 -17.12 26.04 1.40
N LEU A 34 -18.33 25.82 0.88
CA LEU A 34 -18.77 24.50 0.39
C LEU A 34 -17.93 24.04 -0.82
N ALA A 35 -17.61 24.93 -1.76
CA ALA A 35 -16.74 24.60 -2.90
C ALA A 35 -15.32 24.20 -2.47
N ARG A 36 -14.77 24.84 -1.43
CA ARG A 36 -13.45 24.51 -0.86
C ARG A 36 -13.44 23.15 -0.15
N ASP A 37 -14.49 22.82 0.59
CA ASP A 37 -14.59 21.52 1.29
C ASP A 37 -14.81 20.35 0.32
N VAL A 38 -15.65 20.51 -0.70
CA VAL A 38 -15.83 19.50 -1.75
C VAL A 38 -14.52 19.27 -2.52
N THR A 39 -13.73 20.32 -2.76
CA THR A 39 -12.45 20.15 -3.48
C THR A 39 -11.38 19.46 -2.63
N ARG A 40 -11.28 19.77 -1.33
CA ARG A 40 -10.30 19.16 -0.42
C ARG A 40 -10.56 17.68 -0.16
N THR A 41 -11.82 17.32 0.08
CA THR A 41 -12.24 15.92 0.25
C THR A 41 -11.86 15.10 -0.99
N ASN A 42 -12.08 15.65 -2.19
CA ASN A 42 -11.69 14.99 -3.44
C ASN A 42 -10.19 14.72 -3.60
N LEU A 43 -9.30 15.62 -3.13
CA LEU A 43 -7.85 15.41 -3.23
C LEU A 43 -7.36 14.35 -2.24
N PHE A 44 -7.84 14.41 -1.00
CA PHE A 44 -7.49 13.41 0.03
C PHE A 44 -7.98 12.02 -0.38
N ASP A 45 -9.21 11.89 -0.89
CA ASP A 45 -9.76 10.62 -1.35
C ASP A 45 -9.00 10.06 -2.57
N ARG A 46 -8.48 10.92 -3.45
CA ARG A 46 -7.61 10.50 -4.55
C ARG A 46 -6.28 9.98 -4.02
N LEU A 47 -5.63 10.74 -3.14
CA LEU A 47 -4.36 10.34 -2.53
C LEU A 47 -4.51 9.02 -1.75
N TRP A 48 -5.55 8.90 -0.94
CA TRP A 48 -5.86 7.69 -0.18
C TRP A 48 -6.07 6.48 -1.10
N ARG A 49 -6.78 6.64 -2.22
CA ARG A 49 -6.96 5.57 -3.21
C ARG A 49 -5.66 5.15 -3.89
N VAL A 50 -4.77 6.11 -4.17
CA VAL A 50 -3.43 5.82 -4.71
C VAL A 50 -2.60 5.07 -3.67
N LEU A 51 -2.60 5.55 -2.42
CA LEU A 51 -1.89 4.91 -1.30
C LEU A 51 -2.48 3.56 -0.91
N ALA A 52 -3.75 3.27 -1.16
CA ALA A 52 -4.33 1.95 -0.90
C ALA A 52 -4.15 0.98 -2.09
N GLY A 53 -3.62 1.45 -3.22
CA GLY A 53 -3.55 0.68 -4.47
C GLY A 53 -2.38 -0.32 -4.49
N PRO A 54 -2.60 -1.58 -4.94
CA PRO A 54 -1.54 -2.59 -5.02
C PRO A 54 -0.46 -2.28 -6.08
N ARG A 55 -0.80 -1.42 -7.05
CA ARG A 55 0.16 -0.96 -8.07
C ARG A 55 1.28 -0.12 -7.47
N LEU A 56 0.97 0.63 -6.39
CA LEU A 56 1.95 1.46 -5.72
C LEU A 56 3.05 0.60 -5.09
N THR A 57 2.69 -0.52 -4.44
CA THR A 57 3.66 -1.46 -3.87
C THR A 57 4.66 -1.93 -4.93
N LEU A 58 4.18 -2.36 -6.10
CA LEU A 58 5.02 -2.81 -7.20
C LEU A 58 5.97 -1.70 -7.67
N VAL A 59 5.45 -0.49 -7.89
CA VAL A 59 6.25 0.66 -8.33
C VAL A 59 7.34 1.00 -7.32
N LEU A 60 7.00 1.01 -6.03
CA LEU A 60 7.97 1.28 -4.96
C LEU A 60 9.04 0.20 -4.86
N LEU A 61 8.68 -1.07 -4.97
CA LEU A 61 9.63 -2.18 -4.97
C LEU A 61 10.58 -2.12 -6.17
N VAL A 62 10.07 -1.84 -7.36
CA VAL A 62 10.90 -1.65 -8.57
C VAL A 62 11.83 -0.45 -8.40
N TRP A 63 11.35 0.66 -7.85
CA TRP A 63 12.18 1.83 -7.57
C TRP A 63 13.31 1.47 -6.60
N ILE A 64 13.01 0.87 -5.45
CA ILE A 64 14.00 0.45 -4.46
C ILE A 64 15.02 -0.51 -5.09
N ALA A 65 14.56 -1.49 -5.88
CA ALA A 65 15.43 -2.44 -6.57
C ALA A 65 16.41 -1.72 -7.52
N ILE A 66 15.93 -0.76 -8.32
CA ILE A 66 16.78 0.04 -9.22
C ILE A 66 17.86 0.78 -8.42
N ILE A 67 17.51 1.42 -7.30
CA ILE A 67 18.49 2.15 -6.48
C ILE A 67 19.52 1.19 -5.88
N VAL A 68 19.08 0.06 -5.32
CA VAL A 68 19.99 -0.94 -4.74
C VAL A 68 20.93 -1.48 -5.81
N THR A 69 20.41 -1.84 -6.99
CA THR A 69 21.26 -2.28 -8.11
C THR A 69 22.24 -1.19 -8.55
N LEU A 70 21.80 0.05 -8.66
CA LEU A 70 22.67 1.17 -9.01
C LEU A 70 23.76 1.39 -7.95
N SER A 71 23.45 1.18 -6.67
CA SER A 71 24.41 1.32 -5.58
C SER A 71 25.53 0.27 -5.61
N LEU A 72 25.28 -0.89 -6.23
CA LEU A 72 26.30 -1.92 -6.44
C LEU A 72 27.25 -1.61 -7.59
N VAL A 73 26.77 -0.85 -8.60
CA VAL A 73 27.56 -0.49 -9.78
C VAL A 73 28.33 0.80 -9.56
N VAL A 74 27.73 1.77 -8.86
CA VAL A 74 28.33 3.08 -8.58
C VAL A 74 29.20 2.98 -7.32
N PRO A 75 30.47 3.42 -7.36
CA PRO A 75 31.33 3.43 -6.18
C PRO A 75 30.70 4.33 -5.11
N GLN A 76 30.33 3.73 -3.97
CA GLN A 76 29.71 4.49 -2.87
C GLN A 76 30.76 5.35 -2.15
N SER A 77 30.38 6.55 -1.73
CA SER A 77 31.23 7.43 -0.95
C SER A 77 31.26 6.99 0.51
N PRO A 78 32.40 7.13 1.21
CA PRO A 78 32.46 6.98 2.66
C PRO A 78 31.53 7.96 3.37
N ALA A 79 31.21 7.67 4.65
CA ALA A 79 30.30 8.48 5.47
C ALA A 79 30.82 9.92 5.66
N HIS A 80 32.11 10.07 5.91
CA HIS A 80 32.78 11.33 6.22
C HIS A 80 33.49 11.92 5.00
N ILE A 81 32.77 12.09 3.89
CA ILE A 81 33.35 12.64 2.64
C ILE A 81 33.74 14.12 2.76
N ASP A 82 33.27 14.80 3.79
CA ASP A 82 33.62 16.19 4.08
C ASP A 82 35.07 16.34 4.57
N ASP A 83 35.69 15.26 5.06
CA ASP A 83 37.12 15.23 5.36
C ASP A 83 37.92 15.19 4.03
N PRO A 84 38.76 16.22 3.75
CA PRO A 84 39.54 16.27 2.52
C PRO A 84 40.50 15.08 2.36
N ILE A 85 40.99 14.50 3.46
CA ILE A 85 41.87 13.34 3.44
C ILE A 85 41.09 12.12 2.95
N VAL A 86 39.95 11.81 3.58
CA VAL A 86 39.07 10.69 3.20
C VAL A 86 38.58 10.85 1.76
N ARG A 87 38.22 12.07 1.35
CA ARG A 87 37.81 12.37 -0.02
C ARG A 87 38.94 12.14 -1.02
N SER A 88 40.15 12.57 -0.71
CA SER A 88 41.31 12.38 -1.59
C SER A 88 41.66 10.90 -1.76
N GLN A 89 41.58 10.11 -0.68
CA GLN A 89 41.80 8.67 -0.69
C GLN A 89 40.75 7.94 -1.54
N TRP A 90 39.48 8.31 -1.38
CA TRP A 90 38.39 7.75 -2.19
C TRP A 90 38.55 8.10 -3.68
N LEU A 91 38.84 9.36 -4.01
CA LEU A 91 39.06 9.80 -5.40
C LEU A 91 40.31 9.16 -6.03
N ALA A 92 41.34 8.85 -5.24
CA ALA A 92 42.53 8.16 -5.74
C ALA A 92 42.23 6.74 -6.26
N GLY A 93 41.19 6.09 -5.76
CA GLY A 93 40.71 4.78 -6.24
C GLY A 93 39.93 4.85 -7.56
N ILE A 94 39.64 6.05 -8.07
CA ILE A 94 38.78 6.26 -9.23
C ILE A 94 39.61 6.66 -10.46
N PRO A 95 39.39 6.03 -11.64
CA PRO A 95 40.07 6.42 -12.87
C PRO A 95 39.91 7.90 -13.22
N ARG A 96 41.00 8.60 -13.54
CA ARG A 96 40.98 10.05 -13.85
C ARG A 96 40.04 10.44 -15.00
N GLY A 97 39.82 9.54 -15.96
CA GLY A 97 38.93 9.79 -17.09
C GLY A 97 37.45 10.00 -16.73
N VAL A 98 37.01 9.49 -15.56
CA VAL A 98 35.61 9.62 -15.12
C VAL A 98 35.39 10.78 -14.12
N TRP A 99 36.45 11.48 -13.70
CA TRP A 99 36.35 12.57 -12.73
C TRP A 99 35.37 13.68 -13.12
N PRO A 100 35.35 14.19 -14.37
CA PRO A 100 34.40 15.25 -14.74
C PRO A 100 32.93 14.82 -14.64
N VAL A 101 32.65 13.51 -14.81
CA VAL A 101 31.29 12.96 -14.65
C VAL A 101 30.93 12.90 -13.17
N ILE A 102 31.87 12.50 -12.32
CA ILE A 102 31.66 12.39 -10.87
C ILE A 102 31.39 13.75 -10.26
N GLU A 103 32.16 14.78 -10.61
CA GLU A 103 31.95 16.14 -10.10
C GLU A 103 30.55 16.67 -10.44
N ARG A 104 30.02 16.33 -11.63
CA ARG A 104 28.65 16.71 -12.04
C ARG A 104 27.56 15.90 -11.35
N LEU A 105 27.83 14.64 -11.02
CA LEU A 105 26.87 13.76 -10.34
C LEU A 105 26.90 13.90 -8.80
N GLN A 106 27.96 14.47 -8.25
CA GLN A 106 28.12 14.69 -6.82
C GLN A 106 26.96 15.48 -6.19
N PRO A 107 26.49 16.63 -6.73
CA PRO A 107 25.36 17.36 -6.15
C PRO A 107 24.02 16.60 -6.22
N LEU A 108 23.90 15.60 -7.10
CA LEU A 108 22.71 14.75 -7.19
C LEU A 108 22.66 13.66 -6.11
N GLY A 109 23.75 13.46 -5.35
CA GLY A 109 23.81 12.49 -4.25
C GLY A 109 23.97 11.02 -4.71
N VAL A 110 24.39 10.79 -5.96
CA VAL A 110 24.47 9.45 -6.58
C VAL A 110 25.58 8.57 -5.96
N PHE A 111 26.58 9.17 -5.31
CA PHE A 111 27.62 8.42 -4.60
C PHE A 111 27.22 8.04 -3.18
N GLY A 112 26.14 8.63 -2.64
CA GLY A 112 25.62 8.32 -1.32
C GLY A 112 24.22 7.71 -1.38
N LEU A 113 23.93 6.87 -2.40
CA LEU A 113 22.55 6.45 -2.71
C LEU A 113 21.84 5.84 -1.50
N LEU A 114 22.54 5.02 -0.72
CA LEU A 114 21.99 4.37 0.48
C LEU A 114 21.59 5.36 1.59
N ARG A 115 22.27 6.50 1.68
CA ARG A 115 21.97 7.56 2.66
C ARG A 115 21.14 8.69 2.05
N SER A 116 20.99 8.71 0.73
CA SER A 116 20.35 9.80 0.00
C SER A 116 18.82 9.80 0.18
N VAL A 117 18.22 10.96 -0.14
CA VAL A 117 16.76 11.09 -0.19
C VAL A 117 16.13 10.15 -1.21
N TRP A 118 16.87 9.74 -2.25
CA TRP A 118 16.38 8.87 -3.31
C TRP A 118 15.96 7.50 -2.81
N LEU A 119 16.67 6.92 -1.84
CA LEU A 119 16.28 5.64 -1.22
C LEU A 119 15.29 5.86 -0.08
N ARG A 120 15.48 6.92 0.72
CA ARG A 120 14.63 7.21 1.88
C ARG A 120 13.19 7.53 1.48
N LEU A 121 12.98 8.24 0.37
CA LEU A 121 11.65 8.62 -0.11
C LEU A 121 10.75 7.42 -0.45
N PRO A 122 11.15 6.46 -1.31
CA PRO A 122 10.34 5.29 -1.58
C PRO A 122 10.20 4.37 -0.35
N LEU A 123 11.19 4.29 0.54
CA LEU A 123 11.05 3.56 1.80
C LEU A 123 10.00 4.19 2.71
N ALA A 124 10.05 5.51 2.92
CA ALA A 124 9.07 6.22 3.75
C ALA A 124 7.66 6.10 3.16
N LEU A 125 7.55 6.21 1.83
CA LEU A 125 6.28 6.02 1.12
C LEU A 125 5.78 4.57 1.21
N LEU A 126 6.68 3.58 1.25
CA LEU A 126 6.35 2.17 1.44
C LEU A 126 5.83 1.89 2.86
N VAL A 127 6.43 2.50 3.87
CA VAL A 127 5.93 2.46 5.26
C VAL A 127 4.53 3.07 5.34
N ALA A 128 4.35 4.29 4.80
CA ALA A 128 3.04 4.95 4.78
C ALA A 128 1.98 4.11 4.03
N HIS A 129 2.34 3.54 2.88
CA HIS A 129 1.50 2.63 2.13
C HIS A 129 1.11 1.39 2.94
N ALA A 130 2.07 0.73 3.59
CA ALA A 130 1.81 -0.43 4.44
C ALA A 130 0.86 -0.08 5.60
N LEU A 131 1.06 1.07 6.26
CA LEU A 131 0.16 1.54 7.32
C LEU A 131 -1.26 1.81 6.81
N VAL A 132 -1.42 2.44 5.63
CA VAL A 132 -2.73 2.68 5.03
C VAL A 132 -3.43 1.38 4.67
N VAL A 133 -2.71 0.41 4.09
CA VAL A 133 -3.26 -0.91 3.80
C VAL A 133 -3.69 -1.62 5.09
N LEU A 134 -2.84 -1.61 6.12
CA LEU A 134 -3.17 -2.20 7.43
C LEU A 134 -4.34 -1.48 8.11
N ALA A 135 -4.47 -0.16 7.98
CA ALA A 135 -5.59 0.61 8.54
C ALA A 135 -6.91 0.30 7.83
N ASN A 136 -6.90 0.21 6.50
CA ASN A 136 -8.09 -0.14 5.72
C ASN A 136 -8.54 -1.58 5.99
N TRP A 137 -7.59 -2.50 6.19
CA TRP A 137 -7.88 -3.92 6.31
C TRP A 137 -8.07 -4.36 7.75
N GLY A 138 -7.36 -3.77 8.70
CA GLY A 138 -7.34 -4.14 10.11
C GLY A 138 -8.73 -4.34 10.71
N PRO A 139 -9.68 -3.39 10.55
CA PRO A 139 -11.05 -3.56 11.06
C PRO A 139 -11.83 -4.70 10.41
N VAL A 140 -11.58 -4.98 9.12
CA VAL A 140 -12.20 -6.09 8.40
C VAL A 140 -11.63 -7.42 8.89
N LEU A 141 -10.31 -7.50 9.05
CA LEU A 141 -9.59 -8.67 9.55
C LEU A 141 -9.99 -9.00 10.98
N TRP A 142 -10.03 -7.99 11.85
CA TRP A 142 -10.46 -8.12 13.24
C TRP A 142 -11.88 -8.68 13.33
N ARG A 143 -12.82 -8.09 12.58
CA ARG A 143 -14.21 -8.57 12.54
C ARG A 143 -14.31 -10.02 12.05
N ARG A 144 -13.51 -10.45 11.07
CA ARG A 144 -13.48 -11.87 10.61
C ARG A 144 -12.88 -12.82 11.64
N GLY A 145 -11.91 -12.35 12.42
CA GLY A 145 -11.28 -13.14 13.47
C GLY A 145 -12.22 -13.39 14.64
N VAL A 146 -12.93 -12.35 15.09
CA VAL A 146 -13.81 -12.38 16.26
C VAL A 146 -15.20 -12.94 15.92
N ASN A 147 -15.78 -12.54 14.79
CA ASN A 147 -17.13 -12.94 14.40
C ASN A 147 -17.11 -13.70 13.05
N PRO A 148 -17.51 -14.98 13.02
CA PRO A 148 -17.74 -15.65 11.75
C PRO A 148 -18.82 -14.86 10.97
N PRO A 149 -18.63 -14.62 9.66
CA PRO A 149 -19.57 -13.82 8.88
C PRO A 149 -20.95 -14.49 8.86
N ASP A 150 -21.96 -13.73 9.27
CA ASP A 150 -23.37 -14.11 9.13
C ASP A 150 -23.84 -13.84 7.70
N VAL A 151 -24.75 -14.67 7.20
CA VAL A 151 -25.31 -14.63 5.85
C VAL A 151 -25.97 -13.27 5.56
N SER A 152 -26.52 -12.62 6.59
CA SER A 152 -27.10 -11.27 6.50
C SER A 152 -26.09 -10.18 6.14
N THR A 153 -24.82 -10.37 6.51
CA THR A 153 -23.75 -9.38 6.32
C THR A 153 -22.97 -9.57 5.03
N LEU A 154 -23.20 -10.67 4.28
CA LEU A 154 -22.38 -11.07 3.12
C LEU A 154 -22.23 -9.98 2.06
N GLN A 155 -23.29 -9.20 1.80
CA GLN A 155 -23.25 -8.10 0.82
C GLN A 155 -22.35 -6.95 1.27
N GLN A 156 -22.20 -6.73 2.58
CA GLN A 156 -21.26 -5.77 3.16
C GLN A 156 -19.82 -6.30 3.14
N TRP A 157 -19.63 -7.63 3.12
CA TRP A 157 -18.31 -8.24 3.02
C TRP A 157 -17.78 -8.32 1.58
N GLU A 158 -18.66 -8.45 0.59
CA GLU A 158 -18.30 -8.41 -0.84
C GLU A 158 -17.61 -7.10 -1.23
N SER A 159 -18.08 -5.98 -0.66
CA SER A 159 -17.49 -4.66 -0.90
C SER A 159 -16.21 -4.40 -0.09
N ALA A 160 -15.91 -5.23 0.92
CA ALA A 160 -14.90 -4.93 1.95
C ALA A 160 -13.58 -5.71 1.85
N GLY A 161 -13.31 -6.54 0.84
CA GLY A 161 -11.99 -7.22 0.80
C GLY A 161 -11.68 -8.15 -0.37
N PRO A 162 -10.53 -8.84 -0.32
CA PRO A 162 -9.91 -9.54 -1.46
C PRO A 162 -10.57 -10.89 -1.82
N GLY A 163 -11.75 -11.17 -1.26
CA GLY A 163 -12.54 -12.30 -1.71
C GLY A 163 -13.21 -11.90 -3.01
N ARG A 164 -12.91 -12.58 -4.12
CA ARG A 164 -13.78 -12.50 -5.28
C ARG A 164 -15.04 -13.26 -4.94
N SER A 165 -16.16 -12.56 -4.80
CA SER A 165 -17.44 -13.23 -4.96
C SER A 165 -17.65 -13.51 -6.44
N LEU A 166 -17.96 -14.76 -6.75
CA LEU A 166 -18.43 -15.15 -8.06
C LEU A 166 -19.93 -15.24 -7.94
N GLN A 167 -20.62 -14.16 -8.31
CA GLN A 167 -22.04 -14.24 -8.57
C GLN A 167 -22.20 -14.90 -9.93
N LEU A 168 -22.63 -16.15 -9.95
CA LEU A 168 -23.09 -16.76 -11.18
C LEU A 168 -24.45 -16.14 -11.49
N ALA A 169 -24.48 -15.24 -12.48
CA ALA A 169 -25.70 -14.63 -13.03
C ALA A 169 -26.49 -15.64 -13.89
N THR A 170 -26.63 -16.88 -13.41
CA THR A 170 -27.47 -17.89 -14.03
C THR A 170 -28.72 -18.02 -13.20
N ASP A 171 -29.85 -17.81 -13.86
CA ASP A 171 -31.17 -18.11 -13.32
C ASP A 171 -31.27 -19.63 -13.18
N TRP A 172 -31.05 -20.14 -11.98
CA TRP A 172 -31.07 -21.57 -11.67
C TRP A 172 -32.52 -22.06 -11.62
N SER A 173 -33.20 -22.04 -12.77
CA SER A 173 -34.52 -22.66 -12.92
C SER A 173 -34.41 -24.19 -12.81
N GLU A 174 -35.53 -24.84 -12.43
CA GLU A 174 -35.62 -26.22 -11.90
C GLU A 174 -34.81 -27.34 -12.61
N PRO A 175 -34.56 -27.38 -13.93
CA PRO A 175 -33.77 -28.48 -14.51
C PRO A 175 -32.27 -28.45 -14.10
N ALA A 176 -31.77 -27.37 -13.50
CA ALA A 176 -30.35 -27.24 -13.15
C ALA A 176 -29.97 -27.79 -11.75
N GLY A 177 -30.91 -28.40 -11.00
CA GLY A 177 -30.68 -28.90 -9.64
C GLY A 177 -29.54 -29.93 -9.53
N HIS A 178 -29.41 -30.82 -10.51
CA HIS A 178 -28.35 -31.84 -10.54
C HIS A 178 -26.96 -31.25 -10.81
N VAL A 179 -26.88 -30.26 -11.71
CA VAL A 179 -25.62 -29.55 -12.01
C VAL A 179 -25.20 -28.74 -10.79
N LYS A 180 -26.14 -28.05 -10.13
CA LYS A 180 -25.89 -27.33 -8.88
C LYS A 180 -25.37 -28.27 -7.79
N ALA A 181 -26.00 -29.42 -7.58
CA ALA A 181 -25.56 -30.39 -6.59
C ALA A 181 -24.14 -30.93 -6.88
N GLN A 182 -23.82 -31.21 -8.15
CA GLN A 182 -22.47 -31.63 -8.55
C GLN A 182 -21.42 -30.54 -8.33
N VAL A 183 -21.71 -29.29 -8.71
CA VAL A 183 -20.80 -28.15 -8.52
C VAL A 183 -20.57 -27.92 -7.02
N ILE A 184 -21.62 -27.93 -6.20
CA ILE A 184 -21.53 -27.81 -4.74
C ILE A 184 -20.70 -28.96 -4.16
N ALA A 185 -20.95 -30.20 -4.58
CA ALA A 185 -20.21 -31.36 -4.10
C ALA A 185 -18.72 -31.28 -4.47
N ARG A 186 -18.40 -30.86 -5.70
CA ARG A 186 -17.01 -30.72 -6.16
C ARG A 186 -16.27 -29.64 -5.39
N LEU A 187 -16.90 -28.50 -5.17
CA LEU A 187 -16.37 -27.41 -4.36
C LEU A 187 -16.19 -27.81 -2.89
N LYS A 188 -17.14 -28.55 -2.31
CA LYS A 188 -17.05 -29.05 -0.92
C LYS A 188 -15.88 -30.02 -0.78
N ARG A 189 -15.66 -30.90 -1.75
CA ARG A 189 -14.46 -31.78 -1.80
C ARG A 189 -13.16 -30.98 -1.88
N SER A 190 -13.14 -29.85 -2.56
CA SER A 190 -11.97 -28.95 -2.59
C SER A 190 -11.81 -28.06 -1.35
N GLY A 191 -12.61 -28.29 -0.30
CA GLY A 191 -12.48 -27.62 0.99
C GLY A 191 -13.20 -26.27 1.10
N TYR A 192 -14.03 -25.91 0.13
CA TYR A 192 -14.83 -24.68 0.21
C TYR A 192 -16.03 -24.89 1.15
N ARG A 193 -16.24 -23.92 2.05
CA ARG A 193 -17.48 -23.84 2.85
C ARG A 193 -18.59 -23.21 2.03
N PHE A 194 -19.84 -23.58 2.34
CA PHE A 194 -21.04 -23.12 1.66
C PHE A 194 -21.96 -22.43 2.66
N LEU A 195 -22.44 -21.24 2.29
CA LEU A 195 -23.56 -20.56 2.93
C LEU A 195 -24.62 -20.40 1.83
N ALA A 196 -25.78 -21.02 2.02
CA ALA A 196 -26.92 -20.88 1.12
C ALA A 196 -27.98 -20.05 1.83
N ARG A 197 -28.59 -19.10 1.12
CA ARG A 197 -29.78 -18.36 1.56
C ARG A 197 -30.89 -18.67 0.56
N ASP A 198 -32.06 -19.06 1.07
CA ASP A 198 -33.16 -19.61 0.24
C ASP A 198 -33.67 -18.64 -0.84
N ASP A 199 -33.61 -17.32 -0.60
CA ASP A 199 -34.14 -16.32 -1.56
C ASP A 199 -33.14 -15.76 -2.57
N ARG A 200 -31.83 -15.85 -2.29
CA ARG A 200 -30.76 -15.40 -3.20
C ARG A 200 -29.55 -16.27 -2.99
N GLN A 201 -29.29 -17.14 -3.97
CA GLN A 201 -28.21 -18.13 -3.89
C GLN A 201 -26.84 -17.45 -4.12
N ALA A 202 -26.38 -16.70 -3.13
CA ALA A 202 -25.01 -16.19 -3.09
C ALA A 202 -24.08 -17.28 -2.54
N PHE A 203 -23.16 -17.76 -3.37
CA PHE A 203 -22.18 -18.76 -2.95
C PHE A 203 -20.89 -18.07 -2.50
N VAL A 204 -20.56 -18.19 -1.21
CA VAL A 204 -19.27 -17.71 -0.69
C VAL A 204 -18.38 -18.90 -0.37
N ALA A 205 -17.33 -19.05 -1.16
CA ALA A 205 -16.38 -20.14 -1.07
C ALA A 205 -15.02 -19.62 -0.55
N TRP A 206 -14.66 -19.97 0.69
CA TRP A 206 -13.31 -19.71 1.24
C TRP A 206 -12.52 -20.99 1.42
N ARG A 207 -11.31 -21.05 0.84
CA ARG A 207 -10.41 -22.21 0.93
C ARG A 207 -9.47 -22.18 2.13
N TRP A 208 -9.01 -21.00 2.55
CA TRP A 208 -8.07 -20.88 3.67
C TRP A 208 -8.38 -19.67 4.54
N ARG A 209 -8.85 -19.95 5.76
CA ARG A 209 -9.14 -18.94 6.80
C ARG A 209 -7.91 -18.14 7.23
N TRP A 210 -6.70 -18.50 6.78
CA TRP A 210 -5.44 -17.84 7.16
C TRP A 210 -4.78 -17.09 5.99
N SER A 211 -5.32 -17.20 4.77
CA SER A 211 -4.75 -16.52 3.58
C SER A 211 -4.66 -15.00 3.74
N TRP A 212 -5.60 -14.40 4.46
CA TRP A 212 -5.58 -12.97 4.75
C TRP A 212 -4.54 -12.59 5.81
N LEU A 213 -4.23 -13.48 6.77
CA LEU A 213 -3.14 -13.26 7.72
C LEU A 213 -1.80 -13.26 6.99
N ALA A 214 -1.60 -14.18 6.05
CA ALA A 214 -0.39 -14.18 5.22
C ALA A 214 -0.19 -12.82 4.52
N LEU A 215 -1.24 -12.25 3.92
CA LEU A 215 -1.16 -10.94 3.29
C LEU A 215 -0.86 -9.82 4.30
N ALA A 216 -1.53 -9.81 5.46
CA ALA A 216 -1.26 -8.84 6.51
C ALA A 216 0.18 -8.93 7.03
N THR A 217 0.68 -10.15 7.25
CA THR A 217 2.07 -10.42 7.65
C THR A 217 3.06 -9.93 6.60
N VAL A 218 2.77 -10.10 5.30
CA VAL A 218 3.62 -9.58 4.22
C VAL A 218 3.72 -8.06 4.27
N TYR A 219 2.60 -7.33 4.38
CA TYR A 219 2.64 -5.87 4.45
C TYR A 219 3.25 -5.36 5.75
N LEU A 220 2.97 -6.01 6.88
CA LEU A 220 3.59 -5.69 8.16
C LEU A 220 5.10 -5.89 8.11
N GLY A 221 5.56 -7.04 7.63
CA GLY A 221 6.99 -7.34 7.46
C GLY A 221 7.67 -6.37 6.50
N LEU A 222 7.01 -6.02 5.39
CA LEU A 222 7.53 -5.05 4.43
C LEU A 222 7.64 -3.65 5.03
N GLY A 223 6.63 -3.21 5.80
CA GLY A 223 6.66 -1.95 6.52
C GLY A 223 7.76 -1.91 7.59
N LEU A 224 7.92 -2.99 8.36
CA LEU A 224 8.97 -3.10 9.38
C LEU A 224 10.37 -3.14 8.76
N ALA A 225 10.57 -3.87 7.67
CA ALA A 225 11.84 -3.90 6.96
C ALA A 225 12.20 -2.50 6.42
N ALA A 226 11.23 -1.80 5.82
CA ALA A 226 11.44 -0.45 5.33
C ALA A 226 11.76 0.54 6.46
N LEU A 227 11.06 0.44 7.59
CA LEU A 227 11.32 1.24 8.78
C LEU A 227 12.72 0.96 9.35
N GLY A 228 13.12 -0.31 9.43
CA GLY A 228 14.45 -0.72 9.86
C GLY A 228 15.55 -0.13 9.00
N LEU A 229 15.40 -0.15 7.67
CA LEU A 229 16.35 0.47 6.74
C LEU A 229 16.44 2.00 6.90
N ILE A 230 15.32 2.67 7.19
CA ILE A 230 15.32 4.11 7.48
C ILE A 230 16.08 4.39 8.78
N MET A 231 15.84 3.58 9.81
CA MET A 231 16.49 3.71 11.11
C MET A 231 17.97 3.38 11.06
N ASP A 232 18.39 2.38 10.29
CA ASP A 232 19.79 2.03 10.07
C ASP A 232 20.58 3.23 9.51
N GLY A 233 20.01 3.95 8.54
CA GLY A 233 20.62 5.18 8.02
C GLY A 233 20.69 6.34 9.01
N TRP A 234 19.99 6.28 10.16
CA TRP A 234 20.05 7.25 11.25
C TRP A 234 20.98 6.79 12.39
N LEU A 235 20.93 5.50 12.72
CA LEU A 235 21.66 4.88 13.83
C LEU A 235 23.06 4.42 13.44
N GLY A 236 23.33 4.18 12.15
CA GLY A 236 24.62 3.70 11.61
C GLY A 236 25.78 4.70 11.72
N GLY A 237 25.61 5.79 12.47
CA GLY A 237 26.71 6.64 12.93
C GLY A 237 27.46 6.07 14.15
N VAL A 238 27.13 4.86 14.62
CA VAL A 238 27.97 4.15 15.60
C VAL A 238 29.24 3.74 14.89
N GLU A 239 30.24 4.62 14.98
CA GLU A 239 31.57 4.45 14.44
C GLU A 239 32.17 3.16 15.02
N GLU A 240 32.43 2.17 14.17
CA GLU A 240 33.28 1.05 14.54
C GLU A 240 34.69 1.62 14.75
N ILE A 241 34.99 1.97 15.99
CA ILE A 241 36.35 2.33 16.40
C ILE A 241 37.16 1.04 16.26
N ASN A 242 37.82 0.88 15.11
CA ASN A 242 38.85 -0.12 14.94
C ASN A 242 40.01 0.26 15.87
N LEU A 243 39.96 -0.25 17.10
CA LEU A 243 41.08 -0.22 18.01
C LEU A 243 42.17 -1.11 17.43
N GLU A 244 43.13 -0.51 16.72
CA GLU A 244 44.37 -1.21 16.44
C GLU A 244 45.01 -1.63 17.77
N PRO A 245 45.39 -2.92 17.94
CA PRO A 245 46.06 -3.37 19.15
C PRO A 245 47.33 -2.55 19.41
N GLY A 246 47.29 -1.68 20.41
CA GLY A 246 48.39 -0.77 20.77
C GLY A 246 48.15 0.73 20.49
N GLY A 247 47.04 1.09 19.83
CA GLY A 247 46.66 2.49 19.61
C GLY A 247 46.02 3.11 20.85
N ALA A 248 46.70 4.05 21.50
CA ALA A 248 46.09 4.87 22.56
C ALA A 248 45.12 5.87 21.93
N THR A 249 43.82 5.59 22.01
CA THR A 249 42.78 6.56 21.58
C THR A 249 42.47 7.46 22.76
N PRO A 250 42.70 8.79 22.69
CA PRO A 250 42.36 9.70 23.77
C PRO A 250 40.84 9.72 23.97
N LEU A 251 40.40 9.53 25.21
CA LEU A 251 38.99 9.61 25.57
C LEU A 251 38.46 11.03 25.28
N PRO A 252 37.38 11.19 24.50
CA PRO A 252 36.76 12.50 24.30
C PRO A 252 36.25 13.02 25.65
N GLY A 253 36.85 14.11 26.14
CA GLY A 253 36.44 14.78 27.38
C GLY A 253 37.46 14.74 28.54
N ALA A 254 38.64 14.14 28.37
CA ALA A 254 39.72 14.30 29.34
C ALA A 254 40.51 15.59 29.04
N VAL A 255 40.14 16.69 29.71
CA VAL A 255 40.96 17.91 29.85
C VAL A 255 41.72 17.84 31.16
#